data_AF-A0A060CL75-F1
#
_entry.id   AF-A0A060CL75-F1
#
_cell.length_a   1.000
_cell.length_b   1.000
_cell.length_c   1.000
_cell.angle_alpha   90.00
_cell.angle_beta   90.00
_cell.angle_gamma   90.00
#
_symmetry.space_group_name_H-M   'P 1'
#
loop_
_entity.id
_entity.type
_entity.pdbx_description
1 polymer ?
#
loop_
_entity_poly.entity_id
_entity_poly.type
_entity_poly.pdbx_seq_one_letter_code
_entity_poly.pdbx_strand_id
1 'polypeptide(L)'
;MLIAGVGYLVGYDGAFKFDKIGDSYITNQAPYLAYRSLEAIQGSLTVPVLFLTMRQLDYSIAASSLASFIVLFDNAHVTETRLILLDATLLLSVACSIYAYVRFRNEQLKRHSPRPG
;
A
#
# COMPACT_ATOMS: atom_id res chain seq x y z
N MET A 1 14.50 -2.99 -1.40
CA MET A 1 14.80 -4.24 -0.65
C MET A 1 13.60 -5.17 -0.55
N LEU A 2 12.37 -4.68 -0.43
CA LEU A 2 11.18 -5.52 -0.25
C LEU A 2 10.90 -6.45 -1.45
N ILE A 3 10.94 -5.91 -2.69
CA ILE A 3 10.83 -6.68 -3.93
C ILE A 3 11.92 -7.78 -4.00
N ALA A 4 13.18 -7.42 -3.79
CA ALA A 4 14.28 -8.39 -3.76
C ALA A 4 14.11 -9.46 -2.68
N GLY A 5 13.57 -9.08 -1.51
CA GLY A 5 13.24 -10.00 -0.42
C GLY A 5 12.17 -11.01 -0.83
N VAL A 6 11.12 -10.59 -1.54
CA VAL A 6 10.14 -11.54 -2.11
C VAL A 6 10.80 -12.48 -3.11
N GLY A 7 11.74 -12.00 -3.91
CA GLY A 7 12.51 -12.82 -4.85
C GLY A 7 13.27 -13.94 -4.13
N TYR A 8 13.98 -13.58 -3.06
CA TYR A 8 14.65 -14.54 -2.20
C TYR A 8 13.68 -15.57 -1.59
N LEU A 9 12.51 -15.12 -1.10
CA LEU A 9 11.50 -16.01 -0.50
C LEU A 9 10.90 -17.02 -1.48
N VAL A 10 10.83 -16.69 -2.76
CA VAL A 10 10.35 -17.62 -3.81
C VAL A 10 11.47 -18.43 -4.46
N GLY A 11 12.69 -18.37 -3.92
CA GLY A 11 13.83 -19.13 -4.42
C GLY A 11 14.41 -18.60 -5.73
N TYR A 12 14.24 -17.30 -6.01
CA TYR A 12 14.79 -16.69 -7.22
C TYR A 12 16.29 -16.43 -7.10
N ASP A 13 17.05 -16.89 -8.09
CA ASP A 13 18.51 -16.84 -8.15
C ASP A 13 19.07 -15.55 -8.80
N GLY A 14 18.20 -14.70 -9.36
CA GLY A 14 18.60 -13.46 -10.03
C GLY A 14 19.05 -13.65 -11.50
N ALA A 15 18.83 -14.81 -12.11
CA ALA A 15 19.29 -15.10 -13.47
C ALA A 15 18.70 -14.15 -14.53
N PHE A 16 17.45 -13.72 -14.36
CA PHE A 16 16.79 -12.75 -15.25
C PHE A 16 16.90 -11.32 -14.71
N LYS A 17 17.29 -10.39 -15.59
CA LYS A 17 17.35 -8.96 -15.28
C LYS A 17 16.25 -8.21 -16.03
N PHE A 18 15.53 -7.36 -15.33
CA PHE A 18 14.43 -6.56 -15.87
C PHE A 18 14.96 -5.31 -16.61
N ASP A 19 15.96 -5.48 -17.46
CA ASP A 19 16.67 -4.35 -18.11
C ASP A 19 16.01 -3.90 -19.41
N LYS A 20 15.26 -4.80 -20.07
CA LYS A 20 14.60 -4.55 -21.35
C LYS A 20 13.08 -4.74 -21.24
N ILE A 21 12.35 -3.73 -21.71
CA ILE A 21 10.88 -3.77 -21.79
C ILE A 21 10.47 -4.73 -22.90
N GLY A 22 9.53 -5.63 -22.60
CA GLY A 22 8.96 -6.57 -23.57
C GLY A 22 9.57 -7.98 -23.53
N ASP A 23 10.59 -8.21 -22.70
CA ASP A 23 11.16 -9.54 -22.52
C ASP A 23 10.13 -10.51 -21.91
N SER A 24 10.12 -11.75 -22.43
CA SER A 24 9.19 -12.79 -21.99
C SER A 24 9.54 -13.28 -20.59
N TYR A 25 8.65 -13.05 -19.63
CA TYR A 25 8.82 -13.55 -18.27
C TYR A 25 8.67 -15.08 -18.16
N ILE A 26 7.93 -15.71 -19.07
CA ILE A 26 7.69 -17.16 -19.08
C ILE A 26 8.93 -17.90 -19.57
N THR A 27 9.52 -17.42 -20.67
CA THR A 27 10.72 -18.02 -21.26
C THR A 27 11.92 -17.90 -20.33
N ASN A 28 11.99 -16.80 -19.57
CA ASN A 28 13.12 -16.49 -18.69
C ASN A 28 12.88 -16.87 -17.21
N GLN A 29 11.79 -17.60 -16.90
CA GLN A 29 11.45 -18.06 -15.55
C GLN A 29 11.50 -16.96 -14.47
N ALA A 30 11.10 -15.73 -14.83
CA ALA A 30 11.12 -14.61 -13.91
C ALA A 30 9.98 -14.75 -12.89
N PRO A 31 10.18 -14.42 -11.59
CA PRO A 31 9.15 -14.51 -10.56
C PRO A 31 8.15 -13.34 -10.62
N TYR A 32 7.67 -13.01 -11.83
CA TYR A 32 6.82 -11.85 -12.07
C TYR A 32 5.48 -11.94 -11.34
N LEU A 33 4.95 -13.14 -11.12
CA LEU A 33 3.71 -13.34 -10.36
C LEU A 33 3.89 -12.93 -8.91
N ALA A 34 4.96 -13.38 -8.25
CA ALA A 34 5.24 -13.05 -6.86
C ALA A 34 5.45 -11.54 -6.66
N TYR A 35 6.20 -10.90 -7.56
CA TYR A 35 6.40 -9.45 -7.51
C TYR A 35 5.11 -8.66 -7.75
N ARG A 36 4.30 -9.03 -8.75
CA ARG A 36 3.01 -8.36 -8.97
C ARG A 36 2.03 -8.59 -7.83
N SER A 37 2.06 -9.76 -7.20
CA SER A 37 1.23 -10.04 -6.02
C SER A 37 1.62 -9.15 -4.85
N LEU A 38 2.91 -8.91 -4.63
CA LEU A 38 3.37 -7.98 -3.59
C LEU A 38 2.79 -6.57 -3.81
N GLU A 39 3.01 -5.99 -4.99
CA GLU A 39 2.54 -4.63 -5.30
C GLU A 39 1.01 -4.52 -5.24
N ALA A 40 0.29 -5.54 -5.72
CA ALA A 40 -1.17 -5.58 -5.66
C ALA A 40 -1.70 -5.68 -4.22
N ILE A 41 -1.04 -6.44 -3.34
CA ILE A 41 -1.38 -6.51 -1.91
C ILE A 41 -1.16 -5.14 -1.27
N GLN A 42 -0.03 -4.49 -1.54
CA GLN A 42 0.28 -3.17 -0.98
C GLN A 42 -0.71 -2.10 -1.48
N GLY A 43 -1.02 -2.09 -2.77
CA GLY A 43 -2.04 -1.24 -3.37
C GLY A 43 -3.43 -1.44 -2.77
N SER A 44 -3.81 -2.69 -2.52
CA SER A 44 -5.08 -3.04 -1.88
C SER A 44 -5.15 -2.62 -0.42
N LEU A 45 -4.04 -2.74 0.33
CA LEU A 45 -3.95 -2.33 1.74
C LEU A 45 -4.02 -0.81 1.94
N THR A 46 -3.64 -0.03 0.93
CA THR A 46 -3.76 1.44 0.97
C THR A 46 -5.21 1.91 1.15
N VAL A 47 -6.18 1.20 0.56
CA VAL A 47 -7.62 1.53 0.64
C VAL A 47 -8.18 1.45 2.07
N PRO A 48 -8.04 0.34 2.83
CA PRO A 48 -8.51 0.30 4.22
C PRO A 48 -7.71 1.23 5.13
N VAL A 49 -6.42 1.47 4.88
CA VAL A 49 -5.65 2.47 5.65
C VAL A 49 -6.22 3.87 5.46
N LEU A 50 -6.62 4.24 4.24
CA LEU A 50 -7.30 5.51 3.97
C LEU A 50 -8.64 5.59 4.72
N PHE A 51 -9.45 4.53 4.70
CA PHE A 51 -10.69 4.46 5.46
C PHE A 51 -10.43 4.70 6.95
N LEU A 52 -9.48 3.97 7.54
CA LEU A 52 -9.12 4.10 8.95
C LEU A 52 -8.59 5.50 9.29
N THR A 53 -7.87 6.13 8.38
CA THR A 53 -7.39 7.52 8.53
C THR A 53 -8.56 8.49 8.59
N MET A 54 -9.53 8.36 7.70
CA MET A 54 -10.74 9.20 7.71
C MET A 54 -11.57 9.00 8.98
N ARG A 55 -11.68 7.76 9.46
CA ARG A 55 -12.33 7.44 10.73
C ARG A 55 -11.60 8.06 11.92
N GLN A 56 -10.27 8.11 11.88
CA GLN A 56 -9.47 8.77 12.90
C GLN A 56 -9.59 10.31 12.85
N LEU A 57 -9.98 10.88 11.72
CA LEU A 57 -10.28 12.31 11.60
C LEU A 57 -11.73 12.67 11.98
N ASP A 58 -12.47 11.75 12.60
CA ASP A 58 -13.87 11.90 13.02
C ASP A 58 -14.86 12.21 11.87
N TYR A 59 -14.52 11.84 10.63
CA TYR A 59 -15.48 11.88 9.52
C TYR A 59 -16.55 10.79 9.67
N SER A 60 -17.74 11.05 9.12
CA SER A 60 -18.83 10.08 9.08
C SER A 60 -18.43 8.80 8.34
N ILE A 61 -19.11 7.68 8.62
CA ILE A 61 -18.85 6.40 7.94
C ILE A 61 -19.07 6.57 6.44
N ALA A 62 -20.15 7.26 6.03
CA ALA A 62 -20.45 7.52 4.63
C ALA A 62 -19.34 8.30 3.91
N ALA A 63 -18.83 9.38 4.54
CA ALA A 63 -17.72 10.16 3.98
C ALA A 63 -16.42 9.35 3.90
N SER A 64 -16.13 8.55 4.92
CA SER A 64 -14.94 7.69 4.97
C SER A 64 -14.99 6.59 3.89
N SER A 65 -16.16 5.97 3.70
CA SER A 65 -16.39 4.98 2.65
C SER A 65 -16.26 5.61 1.27
N LEU A 66 -16.87 6.78 1.05
CA LEU A 66 -16.78 7.49 -0.23
C LEU A 66 -15.33 7.82 -0.59
N ALA A 67 -14.56 8.38 0.36
CA ALA A 67 -13.15 8.70 0.15
C ALA A 67 -12.32 7.45 -0.21
N SER A 68 -12.60 6.32 0.45
CA SER A 68 -11.91 5.06 0.18
C SER A 68 -12.31 4.46 -1.17
N PHE A 69 -13.58 4.59 -1.56
CA PHE A 69 -14.07 4.13 -2.86
C PHE A 69 -13.52 4.93 -4.03
N ILE A 70 -13.30 6.24 -3.86
CA ILE A 70 -12.65 7.06 -4.89
C ILE A 70 -11.27 6.49 -5.23
N VAL A 71 -10.47 6.12 -4.22
CA VAL A 71 -9.14 5.51 -4.45
C VAL A 71 -9.25 4.06 -4.92
N LEU A 72 -10.22 3.28 -4.40
CA LEU A 72 -10.43 1.89 -4.82
C LEU A 72 -10.74 1.78 -6.32
N PHE A 73 -11.52 2.71 -6.85
CA PHE A 73 -11.93 2.75 -8.26
C PHE A 73 -11.06 3.68 -9.12
N ASP A 74 -9.98 4.23 -8.57
CA ASP A 74 -9.03 5.01 -9.35
C ASP A 74 -8.19 4.07 -10.24
N ASN A 75 -8.44 4.17 -11.54
CA ASN A 75 -7.72 3.39 -12.55
C ASN A 75 -6.21 3.67 -12.54
N ALA A 76 -5.78 4.87 -12.16
CA ALA A 76 -4.35 5.17 -12.07
C ALA A 76 -3.71 4.34 -10.95
N HIS A 77 -4.32 4.31 -9.76
CA HIS A 77 -3.88 3.50 -8.62
C HIS A 77 -3.89 2.00 -8.95
N VAL A 78 -4.95 1.50 -9.58
CA VAL A 78 -5.06 0.09 -9.99
C VAL A 78 -4.03 -0.28 -11.06
N THR A 79 -3.68 0.65 -11.95
CA THR A 79 -2.71 0.39 -13.01
C THR A 79 -1.28 0.37 -12.47
N GLU A 80 -0.93 1.34 -11.62
CA GLU A 80 0.41 1.45 -11.01
C GLU A 80 0.73 0.22 -10.16
N THR A 81 -0.20 -0.18 -9.29
CA THR A 81 -0.04 -1.33 -8.37
C THR A 81 -0.05 -2.70 -9.05
N ARG A 82 -0.31 -2.77 -10.37
CA ARG A 82 -0.17 -4.00 -11.19
C ARG A 82 1.23 -4.18 -11.76
N LEU A 83 2.03 -3.13 -11.80
CA LEU A 83 3.39 -3.16 -12.30
C LEU A 83 4.36 -3.47 -11.15
N ILE A 84 5.59 -3.87 -11.47
CA ILE A 84 6.62 -4.18 -10.48
C ILE A 84 7.44 -2.89 -10.24
N LEU A 85 6.80 -1.89 -9.63
CA LEU A 85 7.43 -0.60 -9.28
C LEU A 85 7.58 -0.50 -7.76
N LEU A 86 8.38 0.46 -7.26
CA LEU A 86 8.44 0.70 -5.80
C LEU A 86 7.26 1.55 -5.29
N ASP A 87 6.46 2.11 -6.19
CA ASP A 87 5.49 3.15 -5.90
C ASP A 87 4.37 2.63 -4.97
N ALA A 88 3.88 1.39 -5.12
CA ALA A 88 2.91 0.83 -4.19
C ALA A 88 3.46 0.68 -2.75
N THR A 89 4.73 0.29 -2.61
CA THR A 89 5.41 0.27 -1.29
C THR A 89 5.49 1.68 -0.69
N LEU A 90 5.83 2.68 -1.51
CA LEU A 90 5.94 4.07 -1.08
C LEU A 90 4.57 4.63 -0.65
N LEU A 91 3.53 4.45 -1.47
CA LEU A 91 2.18 4.91 -1.21
C LEU A 91 1.61 4.28 0.06
N LEU A 92 1.76 2.96 0.24
CA LEU A 92 1.33 2.30 1.47
C LEU A 92 2.07 2.85 2.70
N SER A 93 3.38 3.05 2.59
CA SER A 93 4.20 3.57 3.69
C SER A 93 3.79 5.00 4.08
N VAL A 94 3.51 5.85 3.09
CA VAL A 94 3.00 7.21 3.30
C VAL A 94 1.61 7.18 3.94
N ALA A 95 0.70 6.36 3.43
CA ALA A 95 -0.65 6.22 3.99
C ALA A 95 -0.60 5.75 5.45
N CYS A 96 0.21 4.74 5.76
CA CYS A 96 0.44 4.26 7.12
C CYS A 96 1.08 5.32 8.02
N SER A 97 2.01 6.12 7.50
CA SER A 97 2.65 7.20 8.24
C SER A 97 1.65 8.30 8.62
N ILE A 98 0.79 8.70 7.69
CA ILE A 98 -0.30 9.64 7.95
C ILE A 98 -1.28 9.06 8.97
N TYR A 99 -1.71 7.81 8.79
CA TYR A 99 -2.60 7.13 9.73
C TYR A 99 -2.00 7.11 11.16
N ALA A 100 -0.74 6.69 11.29
CA ALA A 100 -0.05 6.63 12.56
C ALA A 100 0.08 8.01 13.21
N TYR A 101 0.40 9.05 12.43
CA TYR A 101 0.48 10.42 12.90
C TYR A 101 -0.88 10.93 13.43
N VAL A 102 -1.95 10.76 12.65
CA VAL A 102 -3.31 11.18 13.06
C VAL A 102 -3.74 10.41 14.32
N ARG A 103 -3.49 9.10 14.37
CA ARG A 103 -3.79 8.29 15.54
C ARG A 103 -3.03 8.75 16.77
N PHE A 104 -1.72 8.97 16.64
CA PHE A 104 -0.88 9.49 17.72
C PHE A 104 -1.40 10.82 18.24
N ARG A 105 -1.70 11.78 17.36
CA ARG A 105 -2.25 13.09 17.73
C ARG A 105 -3.54 12.95 18.54
N ASN A 106 -4.46 12.07 18.12
CA ASN A 106 -5.72 11.90 18.85
C ASN A 106 -5.51 11.27 20.23
N GLU A 107 -4.60 10.31 20.38
CA GLU A 107 -4.26 9.76 21.69
C GLU A 107 -3.62 10.83 22.60
N GLN A 108 -2.81 11.75 22.04
CA GLN A 108 -2.31 12.90 22.78
C GLN A 108 -3.45 13.83 23.24
N LEU A 109 -4.43 14.12 22.39
CA LEU A 109 -5.58 14.95 22.77
C LEU A 109 -6.39 14.32 23.91
N LYS A 110 -6.69 13.01 23.81
CA LYS A 110 -7.40 12.26 24.87
C LYS A 110 -6.65 12.28 26.21
N ARG A 111 -5.32 12.25 26.18
CA ARG A 111 -4.49 12.29 27.40
C ARG A 111 -4.56 13.62 28.12
N HIS A 112 -4.72 14.73 27.40
CA HIS A 112 -4.70 16.09 27.95
C HIS A 112 -6.10 16.68 28.17
N SER A 113 -7.17 15.97 27.81
CA SER A 113 -8.54 16.35 28.21
C SER A 113 -8.74 16.16 29.73
N PRO A 114 -9.28 17.16 30.45
CA PRO A 114 -9.55 17.04 31.88
C PRO A 114 -10.54 15.90 32.14
N ARG A 115 -10.26 15.06 33.15
CA ARG A 115 -11.17 13.98 33.55
C ARG A 115 -12.48 14.60 34.05
N PRO A 116 -13.67 14.12 33.62
CA PRO A 116 -14.91 14.51 34.26
C PRO A 116 -14.86 14.07 35.72
N GLY A 117 -15.01 15.04 36.64
CA GLY A 117 -15.08 14.83 38.08
C GLY A 117 -16.48 14.42 38.53
#